data_AF-A0A381TJK9-F1
#
_entry.id   AF-A0A381TJK9-F1
#
_cell.length_a   1.000
_cell.length_b   1.000
_cell.length_c   1.000
_cell.angle_alpha   90.00
_cell.angle_beta   90.00
_cell.angle_gamma   90.00
#
_symmetry.space_group_name_H-M   'P 1'
#
loop_
_entity.id
_entity.type
_entity.pdbx_description
1 polymer ?
#
loop_
_entity_poly.entity_id
_entity_poly.type
_entity_poly.pdbx_seq_one_letter_code
_entity_poly.pdbx_strand_id
1 'polypeptide(L)'
;MNVNQTSSASQPKNSEAGAKTLSSVSGNQRLSFENIRSFRQHFEQGITPLRSILGDDQHQTMIVAMYEGTEKLLNQDISEFAVLEYLEGLKLTAKELLLQGVSGEQFKTSLLEHSKTTIHDLVRSS
;
A
#
# COMPACT_ATOMS: atom_id res chain seq x y z
N MET A 1 28.52 -26.87 62.20
CA MET A 1 28.89 -25.87 61.17
C MET A 1 29.36 -26.60 59.93
N ASN A 2 28.62 -26.45 58.83
CA ASN A 2 29.19 -26.44 57.47
C ASN A 2 28.15 -25.82 56.54
N VAL A 3 28.44 -24.62 56.07
CA VAL A 3 27.74 -23.98 54.95
C VAL A 3 28.21 -24.66 53.66
N ASN A 4 27.33 -24.77 52.66
CA ASN A 4 27.66 -24.54 51.26
C ASN A 4 26.36 -24.42 50.44
N GLN A 5 26.17 -23.22 49.89
CA GLN A 5 25.26 -22.92 48.79
C GLN A 5 25.72 -23.69 47.53
N THR A 6 24.80 -24.05 46.63
CA THR A 6 24.85 -23.69 45.19
C THR A 6 23.78 -24.44 44.37
N SER A 7 23.31 -23.72 43.35
CA SER A 7 22.76 -24.23 42.08
C SER A 7 21.39 -24.89 42.08
N SER A 8 20.35 -24.05 41.98
CA SER A 8 19.16 -24.42 41.20
C SER A 8 19.43 -24.12 39.73
N ALA A 9 19.45 -25.17 38.92
CA ALA A 9 19.61 -25.11 37.47
C ALA A 9 18.24 -25.23 36.77
N SER A 10 18.17 -24.64 35.57
CA SER A 10 17.31 -25.04 34.43
C SER A 10 15.86 -24.55 34.42
N GLN A 11 15.58 -23.46 33.70
CA GLN A 11 15.32 -23.44 32.24
C GLN A 11 14.51 -22.17 31.86
N PRO A 12 14.95 -21.41 30.84
CA PRO A 12 14.11 -20.36 30.25
C PRO A 12 12.98 -21.01 29.43
N LYS A 13 11.73 -20.61 29.70
CA LYS A 13 10.59 -20.92 28.83
C LYS A 13 10.77 -20.16 27.51
N ASN A 14 11.40 -20.81 26.54
CA ASN A 14 11.10 -20.58 25.14
C ASN A 14 9.65 -21.04 24.91
N SER A 15 8.77 -20.09 24.61
CA SER A 15 7.53 -20.39 23.92
C SER A 15 7.52 -19.52 22.68
N GLU A 16 7.66 -20.20 21.54
CA GLU A 16 7.53 -19.70 20.18
C GLU A 16 6.27 -18.84 20.04
N ALA A 17 6.42 -17.53 20.16
CA ALA A 17 5.54 -16.61 19.46
C ALA A 17 6.11 -16.52 18.05
N GLY A 18 5.50 -17.29 17.15
CA GLY A 18 5.93 -17.49 15.78
C GLY A 18 6.54 -16.23 15.18
N ALA A 19 7.84 -16.29 14.94
CA ALA A 19 8.47 -15.44 13.96
C ALA A 19 7.65 -15.67 12.68
N LYS A 20 6.77 -14.72 12.37
CA LYS A 20 6.30 -14.55 11.00
C LYS A 20 7.60 -14.41 10.23
N THR A 21 7.99 -15.49 9.58
CA THR A 21 9.04 -15.49 8.59
C THR A 21 8.66 -14.33 7.68
N LEU A 22 9.37 -13.21 7.81
CA LEU A 22 9.47 -12.24 6.75
C LEU A 22 10.16 -13.05 5.66
N SER A 23 9.36 -13.78 4.88
CA SER A 23 9.82 -14.42 3.67
C SER A 23 10.40 -13.27 2.88
N SER A 24 11.72 -13.25 2.83
CA SER A 24 12.49 -12.47 1.90
C SER A 24 11.99 -12.85 0.51
N VAL A 25 10.98 -12.15 0.00
CA VAL A 25 10.56 -12.25 -1.39
C VAL A 25 11.61 -11.45 -2.16
N SER A 26 12.71 -12.14 -2.42
CA SER A 26 13.67 -11.77 -3.44
C SER A 26 13.20 -12.40 -4.75
N GLY A 27 13.01 -11.56 -5.77
CA GLY A 27 12.90 -11.98 -7.17
C GLY A 27 11.51 -11.79 -7.76
N ASN A 28 11.38 -10.74 -8.59
CA ASN A 28 10.38 -10.49 -9.65
C ASN A 28 9.24 -11.51 -9.75
N GLN A 29 8.37 -11.52 -8.74
CA GLN A 29 7.18 -12.34 -8.77
C GLN A 29 6.09 -11.48 -9.39
N ARG A 30 5.74 -11.82 -10.64
CA ARG A 30 4.63 -11.21 -11.38
C ARG A 30 3.44 -11.02 -10.44
N LEU A 31 2.93 -9.79 -10.35
CA LEU A 31 1.84 -9.42 -9.45
C LEU A 31 0.69 -10.41 -9.57
N SER A 32 0.40 -11.10 -8.47
CA SER A 32 -0.76 -11.98 -8.43
C SER A 32 -2.04 -11.16 -8.28
N PHE A 33 -3.16 -11.73 -8.74
CA PHE A 33 -4.48 -11.13 -8.53
C PHE A 33 -4.81 -10.94 -7.05
N GLU A 34 -4.32 -11.82 -6.17
CA GLU A 34 -4.53 -11.72 -4.73
C GLU A 34 -3.75 -10.55 -4.12
N ASN A 35 -2.53 -10.28 -4.61
CA ASN A 35 -1.78 -9.08 -4.21
C ASN A 35 -2.56 -7.82 -4.58
N ILE A 36 -3.03 -7.71 -5.83
CA ILE A 36 -3.81 -6.55 -6.30
C ILE A 36 -5.07 -6.39 -5.45
N ARG A 37 -5.82 -7.47 -5.19
CA ARG A 37 -7.01 -7.42 -4.31
C ARG A 37 -6.67 -6.88 -2.93
N SER A 38 -5.60 -7.38 -2.31
CA SER A 38 -5.15 -6.93 -1.00
C SER A 38 -4.79 -5.43 -1.01
N PHE A 39 -4.04 -4.98 -2.01
CA PHE A 39 -3.68 -3.56 -2.16
C PHE A 39 -4.90 -2.66 -2.31
N ARG A 40 -5.88 -3.07 -3.12
CA ARG A 40 -7.15 -2.33 -3.29
C ARG A 40 -7.88 -2.18 -1.96
N GLN A 41 -8.04 -3.27 -1.20
CA GLN A 41 -8.69 -3.25 0.12
C GLN A 41 -7.96 -2.34 1.12
N HIS A 42 -6.63 -2.44 1.19
CA HIS A 42 -5.83 -1.58 2.05
C HIS A 42 -5.92 -0.10 1.67
N PHE A 43 -5.95 0.19 0.36
CA PHE A 43 -6.13 1.55 -0.13
C PHE A 43 -7.50 2.11 0.28
N GLU A 44 -8.59 1.39 0.02
CA GLU A 44 -9.97 1.80 0.38
C GLU A 44 -10.10 2.11 1.87
N GLN A 45 -9.59 1.22 2.72
CA GLN A 45 -9.56 1.43 4.16
C GLN A 45 -8.73 2.66 4.53
N GLY A 46 -7.58 2.83 3.88
CA GLY A 46 -6.66 3.94 4.13
C GLY A 46 -7.19 5.31 3.71
N ILE A 47 -8.09 5.38 2.72
CA ILE A 47 -8.67 6.65 2.24
C ILE A 47 -10.04 6.96 2.82
N THR A 48 -10.66 6.02 3.55
CA THR A 48 -11.94 6.23 4.24
C THR A 48 -11.94 7.52 5.10
N PRO A 49 -10.90 7.83 5.90
CA PRO A 49 -10.85 9.08 6.67
C PRO A 49 -10.75 10.35 5.81
N LEU A 50 -10.29 10.24 4.55
CA LEU A 50 -10.18 11.38 3.64
C LEU A 50 -11.54 11.80 3.07
N ARG A 51 -12.56 10.94 3.14
CA ARG A 51 -13.90 11.25 2.62
C ARG A 51 -14.51 12.51 3.24
N SER A 52 -14.36 12.70 4.55
CA SER A 52 -14.86 13.90 5.24
C SER A 52 -14.12 15.18 4.89
N ILE A 53 -12.89 15.06 4.39
CA ILE A 53 -12.01 16.18 4.05
C ILE A 53 -12.17 16.56 2.57
N LEU A 54 -12.23 15.56 1.70
CA LEU A 54 -12.29 15.72 0.25
C LEU A 54 -13.72 15.93 -0.27
N GLY A 55 -14.71 15.36 0.40
CA GLY A 55 -16.07 15.20 -0.13
C GLY A 55 -16.24 13.90 -0.91
N ASP A 56 -17.50 13.54 -1.15
CA ASP A 56 -17.88 12.25 -1.73
C ASP A 56 -17.39 12.07 -3.17
N ASP A 57 -17.48 13.11 -4.00
CA ASP A 57 -17.11 13.04 -5.42
C ASP A 57 -15.60 12.87 -5.61
N GLN A 58 -14.80 13.63 -4.87
CA GLN A 58 -13.34 13.53 -4.89
C GLN A 58 -12.86 12.21 -4.29
N HIS A 59 -13.48 11.75 -3.20
CA HIS A 59 -13.20 10.43 -2.64
C HIS A 59 -13.52 9.32 -3.65
N GLN A 60 -14.68 9.38 -4.32
CA GLN A 60 -15.03 8.42 -5.36
C GLN A 60 -14.05 8.44 -6.53
N THR A 61 -13.55 9.63 -6.90
CA THR A 61 -12.50 9.76 -7.92
C THR A 61 -11.23 9.02 -7.51
N MET A 62 -10.81 9.09 -6.25
CA MET A 62 -9.65 8.33 -5.77
C MET A 62 -9.86 6.82 -5.90
N ILE A 63 -11.06 6.33 -5.60
CA ILE A 63 -11.43 4.92 -5.75
C ILE A 63 -11.32 4.51 -7.22
N VAL A 64 -11.90 5.30 -8.13
CA VAL A 64 -11.83 5.05 -9.58
C VAL A 64 -10.39 5.03 -10.06
N ALA A 65 -9.58 6.04 -9.71
CA ALA A 65 -8.18 6.12 -10.10
C ALA A 65 -7.39 4.87 -9.68
N MET A 66 -7.61 4.42 -8.43
CA MET A 66 -6.98 3.23 -7.88
C MET A 66 -7.39 1.95 -8.63
N TYR A 67 -8.69 1.75 -8.86
CA TYR A 67 -9.16 0.56 -9.58
C TYR A 67 -8.64 0.53 -11.01
N GLU A 68 -8.76 1.64 -11.74
CA GLU A 68 -8.29 1.74 -13.13
C GLU A 68 -6.78 1.52 -13.25
N GLY A 69 -5.97 2.11 -12.36
CA GLY A 69 -4.53 1.96 -12.42
C GLY A 69 -4.07 0.56 -12.05
N THR A 70 -4.59 0.00 -10.95
CA THR A 70 -4.24 -1.37 -10.55
C THR A 70 -4.72 -2.42 -11.55
N GLU A 71 -5.79 -2.15 -12.30
CA GLU A 71 -6.23 -3.02 -13.40
C GLU A 71 -5.21 -3.04 -14.55
N LYS A 72 -4.62 -1.89 -14.88
CA LYS A 72 -3.56 -1.80 -15.91
C LYS A 72 -2.25 -2.47 -15.49
N LEU A 73 -1.96 -2.46 -14.19
CA LEU A 73 -0.79 -3.14 -13.62
C LEU A 73 -0.98 -4.65 -13.48
N LEU A 74 -2.22 -5.14 -13.51
CA LEU A 74 -2.49 -6.55 -13.50
C LEU A 74 -1.77 -7.21 -14.68
N ASN A 75 -1.15 -8.36 -14.44
CA ASN A 75 -0.41 -9.14 -15.43
C ASN A 75 0.90 -8.53 -15.95
N GLN A 76 1.27 -7.32 -15.52
CA GLN A 76 2.57 -6.70 -15.81
C GLN A 76 3.68 -7.26 -14.92
N ASP A 77 4.93 -7.19 -15.38
CA ASP A 77 6.11 -7.55 -14.58
C ASP A 77 6.57 -6.36 -13.73
N ILE A 78 5.72 -5.98 -12.77
CA ILE A 78 5.92 -4.81 -11.91
C ILE A 78 6.12 -5.33 -10.48
N SER A 79 7.04 -4.72 -9.73
CA SER A 79 7.24 -5.11 -8.32
C SER A 79 6.06 -4.70 -7.44
N GLU A 80 5.80 -5.46 -6.38
CA GLU A 80 4.81 -5.08 -5.35
C GLU A 80 5.08 -3.69 -4.77
N PHE A 81 6.35 -3.35 -4.56
CA PHE A 81 6.77 -2.06 -4.03
C PHE A 81 6.35 -0.90 -4.95
N ALA A 82 6.51 -1.05 -6.27
CA ALA A 82 6.09 -0.03 -7.23
C ALA A 82 4.57 0.20 -7.23
N VAL A 83 3.77 -0.85 -7.00
CA VAL A 83 2.31 -0.70 -6.84
C VAL A 83 1.99 0.09 -5.57
N LEU A 84 2.69 -0.20 -4.47
CA LEU A 84 2.50 0.53 -3.20
C LEU A 84 2.89 2.01 -3.33
N GLU A 85 4.00 2.32 -4.00
CA GLU A 85 4.40 3.71 -4.28
C GLU A 85 3.37 4.43 -5.14
N TYR A 86 2.86 3.79 -6.20
CA TYR A 86 1.78 4.34 -7.02
C TYR A 86 0.54 4.69 -6.18
N LEU A 87 0.11 3.76 -5.32
CA LEU A 87 -1.06 3.96 -4.48
C LEU A 87 -0.85 5.05 -3.43
N GLU A 88 0.31 5.14 -2.81
CA GLU A 88 0.59 6.24 -1.87
C GLU A 88 0.71 7.59 -2.60
N GLY A 89 1.29 7.58 -3.80
CA GLY A 89 1.32 8.73 -4.71
C GLY A 89 -0.07 9.27 -5.00
N LEU A 90 -1.04 8.42 -5.32
CA LEU A 90 -2.44 8.84 -5.52
C LEU A 90 -3.01 9.57 -4.30
N LYS A 91 -2.74 9.09 -3.08
CA LYS A 91 -3.22 9.74 -1.85
C LYS A 91 -2.57 11.10 -1.65
N LEU A 92 -1.27 11.19 -1.93
CA LEU A 92 -0.53 12.44 -1.81
C LEU A 92 -1.04 13.46 -2.82
N THR A 93 -1.16 13.10 -4.10
CA THR A 93 -1.69 13.98 -5.15
C THR A 93 -3.10 14.46 -4.84
N ALA A 94 -3.98 13.59 -4.34
CA ALA A 94 -5.33 14.00 -3.92
C ALA A 94 -5.30 15.07 -2.81
N LYS A 95 -4.40 14.91 -1.82
CA LYS A 95 -4.22 15.91 -0.75
C LYS A 95 -3.63 17.22 -1.27
N GLU A 96 -2.67 17.16 -2.19
CA GLU A 96 -2.06 18.34 -2.81
C GLU A 96 -3.08 19.12 -3.63
N LEU A 97 -3.90 18.44 -4.44
CA LEU A 97 -4.98 19.06 -5.21
C LEU A 97 -5.98 19.76 -4.28
N LEU A 98 -6.35 19.12 -3.17
CA LEU A 98 -7.19 19.75 -2.16
C LEU A 98 -6.54 21.02 -1.56
N LEU A 99 -5.26 20.96 -1.18
CA LEU A 99 -4.53 22.10 -0.62
C LEU A 99 -4.41 23.26 -1.61
N GLN A 100 -4.39 22.97 -2.91
CA GLN A 100 -4.41 23.95 -4.00
C GLN A 100 -5.82 24.50 -4.29
N GLY A 101 -6.85 24.02 -3.59
CA GLY A 101 -8.24 24.41 -3.82
C GLY A 101 -8.86 23.81 -5.08
N VAL A 102 -8.23 22.78 -5.67
CA VAL A 102 -8.74 22.10 -6.86
C VAL A 102 -9.89 21.17 -6.46
N SER A 103 -11.02 21.29 -7.16
CA SER A 103 -12.25 20.55 -6.85
C SER A 103 -13.04 20.18 -8.12
N GLY A 104 -14.09 19.36 -7.96
CA GLY A 104 -14.98 18.97 -9.06
C GLY A 104 -14.26 18.32 -10.25
N GLU A 105 -14.61 18.73 -11.46
CA GLU A 105 -14.08 18.13 -12.69
C GLU A 105 -12.56 18.37 -12.86
N GLN A 106 -12.04 19.49 -12.36
CA GLN A 106 -10.60 19.75 -12.41
C GLN A 106 -9.84 18.76 -11.52
N PHE A 107 -10.34 18.50 -10.31
CA PHE A 107 -9.75 17.50 -9.41
C PHE A 107 -9.73 16.12 -10.08
N LYS A 108 -10.87 15.73 -10.64
CA LYS A 108 -11.02 14.45 -11.34
C LYS A 108 -10.03 14.31 -12.49
N THR A 109 -9.99 15.31 -13.37
CA THR A 109 -9.11 15.28 -14.55
C THR A 109 -7.63 15.23 -14.12
N SER A 110 -7.23 16.07 -13.16
CA SER A 110 -5.85 16.12 -12.68
C SER A 110 -5.42 14.80 -12.00
N LEU A 111 -6.27 14.22 -11.14
CA LEU A 111 -5.92 12.98 -10.45
C LEU A 111 -5.87 11.79 -11.40
N LEU A 112 -6.80 11.68 -12.35
CA LEU A 112 -6.83 10.60 -13.34
C LEU A 112 -5.67 10.71 -14.34
N GLU A 113 -5.30 11.92 -14.77
CA GLU A 113 -4.15 12.11 -15.66
C GLU A 113 -2.83 11.81 -14.95
N HIS A 114 -2.69 12.24 -13.68
CA HIS A 114 -1.55 11.86 -12.86
C HIS A 114 -1.44 10.34 -12.73
N SER A 115 -2.55 9.67 -12.36
CA SER A 115 -2.63 8.21 -12.28
C SER A 115 -2.15 7.54 -13.57
N LYS A 116 -2.72 7.94 -14.71
CA LYS A 116 -2.39 7.40 -16.03
C LYS A 116 -0.91 7.58 -16.39
N THR A 117 -0.35 8.75 -16.11
CA THR A 117 1.06 9.07 -16.40
C THR A 117 1.99 8.20 -15.55
N THR A 118 1.74 8.10 -14.24
CA THR A 118 2.53 7.27 -13.34
C THR A 118 2.51 5.80 -13.76
N ILE A 119 1.33 5.27 -14.12
CA ILE A 119 1.21 3.89 -14.61
C ILE A 119 2.00 3.68 -15.91
N HIS A 120 1.90 4.62 -16.85
CA HIS A 120 2.65 4.54 -18.11
C HIS A 120 4.16 4.48 -17.87
N ASP A 121 4.66 5.31 -16.95
CA ASP A 121 6.09 5.37 -16.64
C ASP A 121 6.57 4.12 -15.90
N LEU A 122 5.76 3.56 -15.00
CA LEU A 122 6.04 2.29 -14.32
C LEU A 122 6.16 1.12 -15.30
N VAL A 123 5.19 1.01 -16.23
CA VAL A 123 5.20 -0.07 -17.23
C VAL A 123 6.35 0.08 -18.21
N ARG A 124 6.75 1.30 -18.56
CA ARG A 124 7.90 1.55 -19.46
C ARG A 124 9.24 1.25 -18.80
N SER A 125 9.33 1.40 -17.48
CA SER A 125 10.59 1.30 -16.72
C SER A 125 10.86 -0.09 -16.15
N SER A 126 9.97 -1.05 -16.39
CA SER A 126 10.07 -2.44 -15.93
C SER A 126 10.49 -3.36 -17.06
#